data_AF-A0A0R3TNZ5-F1
#
_entry.id   AF-A0A0R3TNZ5-F1
#
_cell.length_a   1.000
_cell.length_b   1.000
_cell.length_c   1.000
_cell.angle_alpha   90.00
_cell.angle_beta   90.00
_cell.angle_gamma   90.00
#
_symmetry.space_group_name_H-M   'P 1'
#
loop_
_entity.id
_entity.type
_entity.pdbx_description
1 polymer ?
#
loop_
_entity_poly.entity_id
_entity_poly.type
_entity_poly.pdbx_seq_one_letter_code
_entity_poly.pdbx_strand_id
1 'polypeptide(L)'
;MLHYCEPLITATEVTLKPLEKAHNQGLRLITGGIKSTPIDAILLVTGSTAVCSLIKEKALILYEKLLRIPMDKFFGTYENRPIHLKTQSGLFQKAIELKKELQIDDKPKGLPLPMNPLADTDVVCCTQLLDYFRKANTPPERMRSLALETINVNYPTDQ
;
A
#
# COMPACT_ATOMS: atom_id res chain seq x y z
N MET A 1 13.72 -20.27 50.91
CA MET A 1 13.56 -18.93 51.51
C MET A 1 14.67 -18.06 50.92
N LEU A 2 14.38 -17.34 49.84
CA LEU A 2 15.38 -16.58 49.07
C LEU A 2 15.65 -15.25 49.80
N HIS A 3 16.79 -15.15 50.49
CA HIS A 3 17.33 -13.93 51.08
C HIS A 3 17.85 -12.97 50.00
N TYR A 4 16.97 -12.32 49.24
CA TYR A 4 17.39 -11.32 48.24
C TYR A 4 17.02 -9.87 48.63
N CYS A 5 16.30 -9.65 49.73
CA CYS A 5 15.78 -8.33 50.10
C CYS A 5 16.50 -7.62 51.25
N GLU A 6 17.37 -8.28 52.01
CA GLU A 6 18.05 -7.65 53.16
C GLU A 6 18.97 -6.45 52.80
N PRO A 7 19.72 -6.46 51.68
CA PRO A 7 20.60 -5.34 51.33
C PRO A 7 19.85 -4.06 50.92
N LEU A 8 18.60 -4.20 50.45
CA LEU A 8 17.77 -3.06 50.00
C LEU A 8 17.20 -2.26 51.18
N ILE A 9 16.96 -2.91 52.32
CA ILE A 9 16.39 -2.28 53.51
C ILE A 9 17.47 -1.48 54.28
N THR A 10 18.75 -1.84 54.11
CA THR A 10 19.91 -1.18 54.73
C THR A 10 20.65 -0.21 53.81
N ALA A 11 20.27 -0.12 52.54
CA ALA A 11 20.88 0.79 51.57
C ALA A 11 20.52 2.25 51.88
N THR A 12 21.52 3.12 51.89
CA THR A 12 21.31 4.57 52.08
C THR A 12 20.57 5.16 50.88
N GLU A 13 19.77 6.21 51.10
CA GLU A 13 18.93 6.83 50.05
C GLU A 13 19.75 7.28 48.82
N VAL A 14 21.04 7.60 49.03
CA VAL A 14 22.03 7.94 48.00
C VAL A 14 22.29 6.78 47.02
N THR A 15 22.22 5.54 47.50
CA THR A 15 22.41 4.32 46.68
C THR A 15 21.10 3.78 46.10
N LEU A 16 19.96 4.05 46.74
CA LEU A 16 18.64 3.62 46.25
C LEU A 16 18.23 4.37 44.96
N LYS A 17 18.48 5.68 44.88
CA LYS A 17 18.08 6.49 43.71
C LYS A 17 18.74 6.04 42.38
N PRO A 18 20.07 5.79 42.33
CA PRO A 18 20.70 5.22 41.14
C PRO A 18 20.20 3.82 40.80
N LEU A 19 19.94 2.98 41.81
CA LEU A 19 19.47 1.61 41.62
C LEU A 19 18.05 1.56 41.03
N GLU A 20 17.14 2.39 41.55
CA GLU A 20 15.79 2.55 41.02
C GLU A 20 15.83 3.05 39.57
N LYS A 21 16.70 4.02 39.27
CA LYS A 21 16.89 4.52 37.90
C LYS A 21 17.41 3.42 36.96
N ALA A 22 18.37 2.62 37.40
CA ALA A 22 18.91 1.49 36.63
C ALA A 22 17.86 0.39 36.41
N HIS A 23 17.07 0.08 37.43
CA HIS A 23 15.96 -0.87 37.35
C HIS A 23 14.88 -0.39 36.37
N ASN A 24 14.45 0.86 36.48
CA ASN A 24 13.46 1.46 35.58
C ASN A 24 13.98 1.59 34.15
N GLN A 25 15.29 1.81 33.96
CA GLN A 25 15.94 1.79 32.66
C GLN A 25 15.98 0.36 32.09
N GLY A 26 16.30 -0.65 32.90
CA GLY A 26 16.22 -2.06 32.53
C GLY A 26 14.80 -2.47 32.13
N LEU A 27 13.78 -2.07 32.90
CA LEU A 27 12.38 -2.27 32.55
C LEU A 27 12.00 -1.54 31.26
N ARG A 28 12.45 -0.30 31.03
CA ARG A 28 12.21 0.39 29.75
C ARG A 28 12.92 -0.29 28.57
N LEU A 29 14.07 -0.90 28.78
CA LEU A 29 14.78 -1.67 27.76
C LEU A 29 14.11 -3.02 27.50
N ILE A 30 13.61 -3.70 28.52
CA ILE A 30 12.84 -4.94 28.40
C ILE A 30 11.50 -4.65 27.73
N THR A 31 10.72 -3.69 28.23
CA THR A 31 9.44 -3.26 27.62
C THR A 31 9.64 -2.62 26.25
N GLY A 32 10.73 -1.88 26.05
CA GLY A 32 11.14 -1.32 24.77
C GLY A 32 11.65 -2.36 23.79
N GLY A 33 12.28 -3.44 24.26
CA GLY A 33 12.68 -4.62 23.49
C GLY A 33 11.49 -5.53 23.17
N ILE A 34 10.50 -5.59 24.06
CA ILE A 34 9.14 -6.11 23.87
C ILE A 34 8.36 -5.24 22.85
N LYS A 35 8.90 -4.13 22.30
CA LYS A 35 8.26 -3.44 21.15
C LYS A 35 8.20 -4.26 19.86
N SER A 36 8.91 -5.39 19.75
CA SER A 36 8.62 -6.37 18.68
C SER A 36 7.28 -7.09 18.91
N THR A 37 6.84 -7.21 20.16
CA THR A 37 5.64 -7.94 20.60
C THR A 37 4.30 -7.24 20.34
N PRO A 38 4.13 -5.90 20.29
CA PRO A 38 2.88 -5.30 19.84
C PRO A 38 2.62 -5.54 18.36
N ILE A 39 3.65 -5.68 17.50
CA ILE A 39 3.44 -6.08 16.10
C ILE A 39 2.94 -7.52 16.07
N ASP A 40 3.58 -8.45 16.78
CA ASP A 40 3.16 -9.85 16.83
C ASP A 40 1.79 -10.05 17.50
N ALA A 41 1.47 -9.28 18.55
CA ALA A 41 0.18 -9.33 19.23
C ALA A 41 -0.95 -8.70 18.39
N ILE A 42 -0.69 -7.59 17.68
CA ILE A 42 -1.64 -7.03 16.73
C ILE A 42 -1.90 -8.04 15.60
N LEU A 43 -0.84 -8.64 15.05
CA LEU A 43 -0.92 -9.65 13.98
C LEU A 43 -1.75 -10.87 14.41
N LEU A 44 -1.58 -11.33 15.65
CA LEU A 44 -2.35 -12.41 16.25
C LEU A 44 -3.83 -12.04 16.46
N VAL A 45 -4.11 -10.80 16.92
CA VAL A 45 -5.46 -10.31 17.20
C VAL A 45 -6.25 -9.99 15.93
N THR A 46 -5.60 -9.49 14.88
CA THR A 46 -6.26 -9.11 13.63
C THR A 46 -6.40 -10.27 12.64
N GLY A 47 -5.85 -11.45 12.95
CA GLY A 47 -5.76 -12.59 12.03
C GLY A 47 -5.04 -12.24 10.72
N SER A 48 -4.29 -11.13 10.71
CA SER A 48 -3.61 -10.65 9.53
C SER A 48 -2.43 -11.56 9.29
N THR A 49 -2.40 -12.17 8.11
CA THR A 49 -1.33 -13.05 7.64
C THR A 49 0.04 -12.47 8.02
N ALA A 50 0.94 -13.31 8.57
CA ALA A 50 2.23 -12.88 9.12
C ALA A 50 2.92 -11.86 8.21
N VAL A 51 3.47 -10.74 8.71
CA VAL A 51 4.05 -9.65 7.89
C VAL A 51 4.92 -10.16 6.73
N CYS A 52 5.68 -11.24 6.95
CA CYS A 52 6.44 -11.94 5.93
C CYS A 52 5.61 -12.40 4.72
N SER A 53 4.41 -12.93 4.92
CA SER A 53 3.49 -13.35 3.86
C SER A 53 3.01 -12.16 3.01
N LEU A 54 2.68 -11.02 3.64
CA LEU A 54 2.30 -9.81 2.92
C LEU A 54 3.47 -9.29 2.07
N ILE A 55 4.69 -9.32 2.61
CA ILE A 55 5.90 -8.95 1.86
C ILE A 55 6.12 -9.90 0.67
N LYS A 56 5.97 -11.22 0.86
CA LYS A 56 6.05 -12.22 -0.21
C LYS A 56 5.01 -11.95 -1.30
N GLU A 57 3.76 -11.66 -0.92
CA GLU A 57 2.67 -11.35 -1.84
C GLU A 57 2.97 -10.08 -2.65
N LYS A 58 3.33 -8.98 -1.99
CA LYS A 58 3.66 -7.71 -2.67
C LYS A 58 4.86 -7.85 -3.60
N ALA A 59 5.87 -8.65 -3.22
CA ALA A 59 7.03 -8.94 -4.06
C ALA A 59 6.64 -9.72 -5.34
N LEU A 60 5.75 -10.72 -5.21
CA LEU A 60 5.23 -11.46 -6.36
C LEU A 60 4.38 -10.59 -7.29
N ILE A 61 3.52 -9.74 -6.73
CA ILE A 61 2.72 -8.78 -7.52
C ILE A 61 3.63 -7.83 -8.30
N LEU A 62 4.68 -7.30 -7.66
CA LEU A 62 5.63 -6.42 -8.32
C LEU A 62 6.38 -7.15 -9.44
N TYR A 63 6.85 -8.37 -9.18
CA TYR A 63 7.51 -9.20 -10.18
C TYR A 63 6.63 -9.42 -11.43
N GLU A 64 5.37 -9.80 -11.25
CA GLU A 64 4.40 -9.94 -12.34
C GLU A 64 4.16 -8.62 -13.10
N LYS A 65 4.09 -7.49 -12.39
CA LYS A 65 3.95 -6.18 -13.03
C LYS A 65 5.13 -5.84 -13.93
N LEU A 66 6.35 -6.11 -13.47
CA LEU A 66 7.57 -5.85 -14.24
C LEU A 66 7.63 -6.70 -15.51
N LEU A 67 7.22 -7.97 -15.45
CA LEU A 67 7.15 -8.85 -16.62
C LEU A 67 6.11 -8.40 -17.66
N ARG A 68 5.10 -7.63 -17.26
CA ARG A 68 3.99 -7.20 -18.12
C ARG A 68 4.18 -5.81 -18.73
N ILE A 69 5.32 -5.15 -18.51
CA ILE A 69 5.58 -3.84 -19.11
C ILE A 69 5.75 -4.02 -20.62
N PRO A 70 4.83 -3.52 -21.46
CA PRO A 70 4.82 -3.83 -22.90
C PRO A 70 6.02 -3.25 -23.64
N MET A 71 6.59 -2.15 -23.13
CA MET A 71 7.70 -1.44 -23.73
C MET A 71 9.07 -1.93 -23.26
N ASP A 72 9.13 -2.75 -22.20
CA ASP A 72 10.40 -3.16 -21.59
C ASP A 72 10.63 -4.66 -21.76
N LYS A 73 11.66 -5.00 -22.54
CA LYS A 73 12.08 -6.40 -22.75
C LYS A 73 13.01 -6.88 -21.64
N PHE A 74 13.63 -5.98 -20.88
CA PHE A 74 14.67 -6.30 -19.91
C PHE A 74 14.21 -7.34 -18.89
N PHE A 75 13.01 -7.13 -18.33
CA PHE A 75 12.47 -8.03 -17.31
C PHE A 75 12.03 -9.38 -17.88
N GLY A 76 11.51 -9.41 -19.12
CA GLY A 76 11.11 -10.66 -19.79
C GLY A 76 12.29 -11.53 -20.21
N THR A 77 13.44 -10.94 -20.52
CA THR A 77 14.67 -11.65 -20.86
C THR A 77 15.64 -11.77 -19.69
N TYR A 78 15.20 -11.47 -18.46
CA TYR A 78 16.08 -11.48 -17.30
C TYR A 78 16.55 -12.90 -17.00
N GLU A 79 17.83 -13.15 -17.23
CA GLU A 79 18.48 -14.39 -16.82
C GLU A 79 19.12 -14.22 -15.46
N ASN A 80 18.86 -15.20 -14.60
CA ASN A 80 19.39 -15.22 -13.26
C ASN A 80 20.83 -15.73 -13.25
N ARG A 81 21.78 -14.82 -13.49
CA ARG A 81 23.20 -15.12 -13.53
C ARG A 81 23.87 -14.83 -12.18
N PRO A 82 24.81 -15.67 -11.72
CA PRO A 82 25.58 -15.40 -10.52
C PRO A 82 26.40 -14.13 -10.72
N ILE A 83 26.15 -13.12 -9.90
CA ILE A 83 26.90 -11.87 -9.91
C ILE A 83 28.11 -12.04 -9.00
N HIS A 84 29.32 -11.87 -9.55
CA HIS A 84 30.57 -11.94 -8.79
C HIS A 84 30.52 -10.94 -7.61
N LEU A 85 30.85 -11.42 -6.40
CA LEU A 85 30.86 -10.67 -5.13
C LEU A 85 29.51 -10.42 -4.43
N LYS A 86 28.37 -10.87 -4.98
CA LYS A 86 27.07 -10.69 -4.32
C LYS A 86 26.58 -11.99 -3.67
N THR A 87 26.51 -12.00 -2.35
CA THR A 87 26.05 -13.17 -1.56
C THR A 87 24.54 -13.18 -1.30
N GLN A 88 23.86 -12.04 -1.45
CA GLN A 88 22.42 -11.92 -1.22
C GLN A 88 21.62 -12.08 -2.51
N SER A 89 20.55 -12.88 -2.43
CA SER A 89 19.58 -13.05 -3.51
C SER A 89 18.89 -11.72 -3.84
N GLY A 90 18.85 -11.34 -5.11
CA GLY A 90 18.07 -10.20 -5.58
C GLY A 90 16.56 -10.47 -5.56
N LEU A 91 15.76 -9.43 -5.82
CA LEU A 91 14.30 -9.51 -5.85
C LEU A 91 13.81 -10.59 -6.84
N PHE A 92 14.37 -10.61 -8.07
CA PHE A 92 13.98 -11.57 -9.11
C PHE A 92 14.27 -13.01 -8.70
N GLN A 93 15.47 -13.28 -8.18
CA GLN A 93 15.84 -14.59 -7.63
C GLN A 93 14.85 -15.03 -6.54
N LYS A 94 14.53 -14.12 -5.61
CA LYS A 94 13.60 -14.42 -4.52
C LYS A 94 12.17 -14.65 -5.02
N ALA A 95 11.70 -13.88 -6.00
CA ALA A 95 10.37 -14.05 -6.59
C ALA A 95 10.24 -15.38 -7.34
N ILE A 96 11.29 -15.81 -8.06
CA ILE A 96 11.33 -17.12 -8.73
C ILE A 96 11.31 -18.26 -7.72
N GLU A 97 12.10 -18.18 -6.64
CA GLU A 97 12.06 -19.14 -5.54
C GLU A 97 10.66 -19.24 -4.92
N LEU A 98 10.02 -18.09 -4.66
CA LEU A 98 8.68 -18.01 -4.09
C LEU A 98 7.61 -18.58 -5.05
N LYS A 99 7.70 -18.32 -6.35
CA LYS A 99 6.81 -18.92 -7.35
C LYS A 99 6.88 -20.44 -7.33
N LYS A 100 8.10 -21.00 -7.25
CA LYS A 100 8.34 -22.44 -7.16
C LYS A 100 7.81 -23.02 -5.84
N GLU A 101 8.08 -22.36 -4.71
CA GLU A 101 7.56 -22.74 -3.39
C GLU A 101 6.02 -22.83 -3.39
N LEU A 102 5.36 -21.88 -4.07
CA LEU A 102 3.90 -21.77 -4.13
C LEU A 102 3.26 -22.51 -5.32
N GLN A 103 4.05 -23.20 -6.16
CA GLN A 103 3.59 -23.90 -7.36
C GLN A 103 2.76 -23.03 -8.33
N ILE A 104 3.14 -21.76 -8.48
CA ILE A 104 2.49 -20.81 -9.40
C ILE A 104 3.09 -20.97 -10.81
N ASP A 105 2.26 -20.89 -11.85
CA ASP A 105 2.72 -20.95 -13.24
C ASP A 105 3.77 -19.86 -13.54
N ASP A 106 4.80 -20.25 -14.29
CA ASP A 106 5.88 -19.36 -14.69
C ASP A 106 5.42 -18.38 -15.77
N LYS A 107 4.43 -18.77 -16.60
CA LYS A 107 3.95 -17.90 -17.67
C LYS A 107 3.06 -16.77 -17.12
N PRO A 108 3.40 -15.50 -17.39
CA PRO A 108 2.53 -14.40 -17.01
C PRO A 108 1.22 -14.51 -17.79
N LYS A 109 0.09 -14.53 -17.07
CA LYS A 109 -1.22 -14.46 -17.71
C LYS A 109 -1.38 -13.11 -18.42
N GLY A 110 -1.92 -13.15 -19.63
CA GLY A 110 -2.30 -11.93 -20.35
C GLY A 110 -3.34 -11.18 -19.54
N LEU A 111 -3.06 -9.91 -19.23
CA LEU A 111 -4.08 -8.99 -18.73
C LEU A 111 -4.67 -8.22 -19.89
N PRO A 112 -5.99 -7.93 -19.87
CA PRO A 112 -6.55 -6.96 -20.78
C PRO A 112 -5.85 -5.61 -20.53
N LEU A 113 -5.41 -4.96 -21.60
CA LEU A 113 -4.96 -3.59 -21.52
C LEU A 113 -6.16 -2.72 -21.13
N PRO A 114 -6.00 -1.75 -20.21
CA PRO A 114 -7.05 -0.78 -19.96
C PRO A 114 -7.31 -0.04 -21.27
N MET A 115 -8.52 -0.20 -21.81
CA MET A 115 -8.94 0.54 -23.00
C MET A 115 -9.10 2.01 -22.61
N ASN A 116 -8.67 2.92 -23.48
CA ASN A 116 -9.00 4.32 -23.29
C ASN A 116 -10.53 4.44 -23.35
N PRO A 117 -11.22 5.00 -22.34
CA PRO A 117 -12.68 5.13 -22.37
C PRO A 117 -13.18 5.95 -23.58
N LEU A 118 -12.36 6.85 -24.12
CA LEU A 118 -12.65 7.57 -25.37
C LEU A 118 -12.64 6.65 -26.61
N ALA A 119 -11.94 5.51 -26.54
CA ALA A 119 -11.90 4.51 -27.60
C ALA A 119 -12.98 3.42 -27.41
N ASP A 120 -13.57 3.33 -26.22
CA ASP A 120 -14.60 2.33 -25.87
C ASP A 120 -16.02 2.85 -26.14
N THR A 121 -16.25 4.15 -25.91
CA THR A 121 -17.55 4.79 -26.13
C THR A 121 -17.39 6.13 -26.83
N ASP A 122 -18.17 6.36 -27.88
CA ASP A 122 -18.28 7.67 -28.52
C ASP A 122 -19.07 8.61 -27.60
N VAL A 123 -18.36 9.51 -26.92
CA VAL A 123 -18.96 10.48 -26.00
C VAL A 123 -19.43 11.68 -26.82
N VAL A 124 -20.74 11.76 -27.06
CA VAL A 124 -21.35 12.92 -27.72
C VAL A 124 -21.37 14.09 -26.75
N CYS A 125 -20.54 15.11 -27.02
CA CYS A 125 -20.48 16.34 -26.22
C CYS A 125 -21.42 17.41 -26.81
N CYS A 126 -22.59 17.61 -26.22
CA CYS A 126 -23.49 18.71 -26.57
C CYS A 126 -23.16 19.97 -25.74
N THR A 127 -22.27 20.83 -26.24
CA THR A 127 -21.87 22.09 -25.59
C THR A 127 -22.68 23.31 -26.02
N GLN A 128 -23.60 23.13 -26.97
CA GLN A 128 -24.43 24.19 -27.50
C GLN A 128 -25.62 24.45 -26.55
N LEU A 129 -25.82 25.73 -26.20
CA LEU A 129 -27.01 26.18 -25.49
C LEU A 129 -28.17 26.32 -26.47
N LEU A 130 -29.40 26.08 -25.99
CA LEU A 130 -30.61 26.24 -26.81
C LEU A 130 -30.81 27.69 -27.27
N ASP A 131 -30.38 28.67 -26.48
CA ASP A 131 -30.49 30.09 -26.81
C ASP A 131 -29.20 30.83 -26.47
N TYR A 132 -28.90 31.87 -27.25
CA TYR A 132 -27.72 32.69 -27.05
C TYR A 132 -28.02 33.83 -26.08
N PHE A 133 -27.22 33.96 -25.03
CA PHE A 133 -27.33 35.08 -24.12
C PHE A 133 -25.96 35.64 -23.75
N ARG A 134 -25.94 36.95 -23.44
CA ARG A 134 -24.75 37.62 -22.91
C ARG A 134 -24.87 37.70 -21.40
N LYS A 135 -23.88 37.16 -20.69
CA LYS A 135 -23.84 37.12 -19.22
C LYS A 135 -24.04 38.49 -18.56
N ALA A 136 -23.57 39.57 -19.20
CA ALA A 136 -23.70 40.94 -18.68
C ALA A 136 -25.15 41.46 -18.66
N ASN A 137 -26.01 40.95 -19.55
CA ASN A 137 -27.34 41.52 -19.80
C ASN A 137 -28.48 40.58 -19.39
N THR A 138 -28.16 39.42 -18.81
CA THR A 138 -29.13 38.36 -18.53
C THR A 138 -29.19 38.11 -17.04
N PRO A 139 -30.37 38.16 -16.41
CA PRO A 139 -30.50 37.88 -14.99
C PRO A 139 -30.12 36.42 -14.67
N PRO A 140 -29.51 36.14 -13.50
CA PRO A 140 -29.05 34.79 -13.13
C PRO A 140 -30.13 33.71 -13.19
N GLU A 141 -31.36 34.05 -12.82
CA GLU A 141 -32.50 33.13 -12.85
C GLU A 141 -32.79 32.63 -14.26
N ARG A 142 -32.76 33.54 -15.25
CA ARG A 142 -32.98 33.19 -16.66
C ARG A 142 -31.86 32.31 -17.21
N MET A 143 -30.61 32.60 -16.83
CA MET A 143 -29.46 31.76 -17.21
C MET A 143 -29.59 30.35 -16.64
N ARG A 144 -30.05 30.24 -15.38
CA ARG A 144 -30.26 28.96 -14.72
C ARG A 144 -31.38 28.15 -15.37
N SER A 145 -32.52 28.77 -15.65
CA SER A 145 -33.65 28.09 -16.32
C SER A 145 -33.24 27.58 -17.70
N LEU A 146 -32.55 28.40 -18.50
CA LEU A 146 -32.09 27.99 -19.83
C LEU A 146 -31.05 26.85 -19.77
N ALA A 147 -30.16 26.87 -18.78
CA ALA A 147 -29.21 25.78 -18.58
C ALA A 147 -29.93 24.46 -18.23
N LEU A 148 -30.92 24.51 -17.35
CA LEU A 148 -31.73 23.34 -16.99
C LEU A 148 -32.55 22.82 -18.17
N GLU A 149 -33.13 23.72 -18.96
CA GLU A 149 -33.85 23.38 -20.19
C GLU A 149 -32.93 22.72 -21.22
N THR A 150 -31.73 23.29 -21.43
CA THR A 150 -30.71 22.72 -22.32
C THR A 150 -30.29 21.32 -21.87
N ILE A 151 -30.12 21.09 -20.56
CA ILE A 151 -29.80 19.76 -20.02
C ILE A 151 -30.95 18.79 -20.28
N ASN A 152 -32.19 19.20 -20.00
CA ASN A 152 -33.36 18.33 -20.16
C ASN A 152 -33.61 17.94 -21.63
N VAL A 153 -33.34 18.85 -22.58
CA VAL A 153 -33.47 18.57 -24.02
C VAL A 153 -32.33 17.67 -24.52
N ASN A 154 -31.08 17.95 -24.10
CA ASN A 154 -29.92 17.20 -24.59
C ASN A 154 -29.75 15.83 -23.88
N TYR A 155 -30.29 15.67 -22.67
CA TYR A 155 -30.15 14.47 -21.84
C TYR A 155 -31.50 14.12 -21.18
N PRO A 156 -32.48 13.62 -21.95
CA PRO A 156 -33.77 13.20 -21.42
C PRO A 156 -33.60 12.01 -20.46
N THR A 157 -34.49 11.91 -19.47
CA THR A 157 -34.37 10.92 -18.37
C THR A 157 -34.60 9.47 -18.82
N ASP A 158 -35.15 9.24 -20.02
CA ASP A 158 -35.45 7.89 -20.52
C ASP A 158 -35.18 7.73 -22.03
N GLN A 159 -34.22 6.85 -22.33
CA GLN A 159 -34.28 5.87 -23.41
C GLN A 159 -33.55 4.58 -22.99
#